data_AF-A0A7S2QAY9-F1
#
_entry.id   AF-A0A7S2QAY9-F1
#
_cell.length_a   1.000
_cell.length_b   1.000
_cell.length_c   1.000
_cell.angle_alpha   90.00
_cell.angle_beta   90.00
_cell.angle_gamma   90.00
#
_symmetry.space_group_name_H-M   'P 1'
#
loop_
_entity.id
_entity.type
_entity.pdbx_description
1 polymer ?
#
loop_
_entity_poly.entity_id
_entity_poly.type
_entity_poly.pdbx_seq_one_letter_code
_entity_poly.pdbx_strand_id
1 'polypeptide(L)'
;FPGALAVLQRLRSDTRLQGVQVAVASKTTEESAAHRCLEELEVVSGAKVSRLVDHRQIYYGSKGRQHFPALQEATGFAYREMLFFDDCTYGDNCAEVADACPGVVCVRTPDGLTEELFDK
;
A
#
# COMPACT_ATOMS: atom_id res chain seq x y z
N PHE A 1 -0.23 7.71 -11.41
CA PHE A 1 -0.68 6.62 -12.31
C PHE A 1 -2.20 6.56 -12.33
N PRO A 2 -2.86 6.57 -13.51
CA PRO A 2 -4.32 6.49 -13.61
C PRO A 2 -4.92 5.24 -12.97
N GLY A 3 -4.26 4.09 -13.10
CA GLY A 3 -4.73 2.83 -12.51
C GLY A 3 -4.77 2.85 -10.98
N ALA A 4 -3.75 3.42 -10.33
CA ALA A 4 -3.75 3.61 -8.87
C ALA A 4 -4.93 4.48 -8.40
N LEU A 5 -5.26 5.54 -9.15
CA LEU A 5 -6.43 6.37 -8.86
C LEU A 5 -7.73 5.56 -8.99
N ALA A 6 -7.88 4.78 -10.06
CA ALA A 6 -9.05 3.93 -10.28
C ALA A 6 -9.22 2.88 -9.17
N VAL A 7 -8.14 2.24 -8.72
CA VAL A 7 -8.18 1.29 -7.59
C VAL A 7 -8.59 1.99 -6.29
N LEU A 8 -8.04 3.16 -5.99
CA LEU A 8 -8.45 3.94 -4.81
C LEU A 8 -9.93 4.35 -4.88
N GLN A 9 -10.44 4.69 -6.07
CA GLN A 9 -11.86 4.97 -6.28
C GLN A 9 -12.72 3.71 -6.05
N ARG A 10 -12.28 2.53 -6.50
CA ARG A 10 -12.94 1.25 -6.27
C ARG A 10 -12.99 0.86 -4.80
N LEU A 11 -11.90 1.04 -4.06
CA LEU A 11 -11.86 0.81 -2.59
C LEU A 11 -12.94 1.61 -1.84
N ARG A 12 -13.44 2.72 -2.40
CA ARG A 12 -14.55 3.50 -1.84
C ARG A 12 -15.94 3.06 -2.28
N SER A 13 -16.07 2.65 -3.54
CA SER A 13 -17.38 2.48 -4.19
C SER A 13 -17.82 1.03 -4.31
N ASP A 14 -16.89 0.08 -4.32
CA ASP A 14 -17.18 -1.34 -4.47
C ASP A 14 -17.54 -1.95 -3.12
N THR A 15 -18.79 -2.41 -3.00
CA THR A 15 -19.31 -3.02 -1.77
C THR A 15 -18.57 -4.31 -1.38
N ARG A 16 -17.94 -4.99 -2.34
CA ARG A 16 -17.14 -6.20 -2.09
C ARG A 16 -15.84 -5.91 -1.35
N LEU A 17 -15.35 -4.67 -1.44
CA LEU A 17 -14.14 -4.20 -0.78
C LEU A 17 -14.43 -3.51 0.55
N GLN A 18 -15.69 -3.49 1.00
CA GLN A 18 -16.04 -2.96 2.31
C GLN A 18 -15.35 -3.75 3.42
N GLY A 19 -14.72 -3.03 4.35
CA GLY A 19 -13.97 -3.62 5.45
C GLY A 19 -12.50 -3.92 5.14
N VAL A 20 -12.05 -3.73 3.90
CA VAL A 20 -10.61 -3.74 3.59
C VAL A 20 -9.97 -2.50 4.21
N GLN A 21 -8.90 -2.69 4.98
CA GLN A 21 -8.05 -1.61 5.46
C GLN A 21 -6.94 -1.31 4.45
N VAL A 22 -6.62 -0.04 4.27
CA VAL A 22 -5.57 0.40 3.33
C VAL A 22 -4.39 0.93 4.13
N ALA A 23 -3.20 0.40 3.82
CA ALA A 23 -1.96 0.82 4.43
C ALA A 23 -0.96 1.32 3.38
N VAL A 24 -0.05 2.22 3.79
CA VAL A 24 1.10 2.67 2.99
C VAL A 24 2.39 2.24 3.67
N ALA A 25 3.27 1.56 2.92
CA ALA A 25 4.62 1.18 3.36
C ALA A 25 5.66 1.76 2.40
N SER A 26 6.47 2.74 2.84
CA SER A 26 7.41 3.48 1.99
C SER A 26 8.76 3.69 2.67
N LYS A 27 9.85 3.38 1.94
CA LYS A 27 11.25 3.50 2.39
C LYS A 27 11.87 4.87 2.15
N THR A 28 11.05 5.89 1.88
CA THR A 28 11.53 7.23 1.54
C THR A 28 12.31 7.87 2.70
N THR A 29 13.32 8.68 2.38
CA THR A 29 13.95 9.60 3.33
C THR A 29 13.19 10.93 3.44
N GLU A 30 12.26 11.18 2.51
CA GLU A 30 11.46 12.40 2.43
C GLU A 30 10.06 12.18 3.03
N GLU A 31 10.00 11.82 4.32
CA GLU A 31 8.76 11.46 5.00
C GLU A 31 7.71 12.58 4.94
N SER A 32 8.11 13.82 5.21
CA SER A 32 7.24 15.00 5.16
C SER A 32 6.61 15.22 3.78
N ALA A 33 7.37 15.02 2.71
CA ALA A 33 6.87 15.16 1.34
C ALA A 33 5.89 14.04 1.00
N ALA A 34 6.20 12.80 1.39
CA ALA A 34 5.30 11.67 1.19
C ALA A 34 3.97 11.84 1.93
N HIS A 35 4.00 12.30 3.18
CA HIS A 35 2.78 12.65 3.92
C HIS A 35 1.99 13.76 3.24
N ARG A 36 2.66 14.82 2.78
CA ARG A 36 2.01 15.91 2.06
C ARG A 36 1.32 15.42 0.78
N CYS A 37 1.94 14.53 0.01
CA CYS A 37 1.31 13.91 -1.15
C CYS A 37 0.00 13.20 -0.78
N LEU A 38 -0.04 12.46 0.33
CA LEU A 38 -1.28 11.79 0.78
C LEU A 38 -2.37 12.80 1.15
N GLU A 39 -2.00 13.94 1.75
CA GLU A 39 -2.96 14.98 2.15
C GLU A 39 -3.45 15.87 0.98
N GLU A 40 -2.67 16.00 -0.09
CA GLU A 40 -3.00 16.88 -1.21
C GLU A 40 -3.67 16.14 -2.39
N LEU A 41 -3.26 14.91 -2.69
CA LEU A 41 -3.79 14.13 -3.81
C LEU A 41 -5.25 13.73 -3.58
N GLU A 42 -6.07 13.91 -4.61
CA GLU A 42 -7.50 13.59 -4.59
C GLU A 42 -7.80 12.24 -5.25
N VAL A 43 -8.68 11.48 -4.62
CA VAL A 43 -9.24 10.24 -5.16
C VAL A 43 -10.52 10.51 -5.94
N VAL A 44 -11.38 11.35 -5.37
CA VAL A 44 -12.53 11.98 -6.03
C VAL A 44 -12.59 13.43 -5.56
N SER A 45 -13.36 14.27 -6.25
CA SER A 45 -13.49 15.69 -5.88
C SER A 45 -13.77 15.86 -4.39
N GLY A 46 -12.86 16.54 -3.68
CA GLY A 46 -12.96 16.81 -2.25
C GLY A 46 -12.56 15.67 -1.30
N ALA A 47 -12.16 14.50 -1.79
CA ALA A 47 -11.69 13.39 -0.96
C ALA A 47 -10.22 13.06 -1.23
N LYS A 48 -9.38 13.33 -0.23
CA LYS A 48 -7.94 13.10 -0.28
C LYS A 48 -7.57 11.63 -0.10
N VAL A 49 -6.41 11.22 -0.60
CA VAL A 49 -5.87 9.86 -0.39
C VAL A 49 -5.71 9.57 1.11
N SER A 50 -5.31 10.58 1.88
CA SER A 50 -5.14 10.48 3.34
C SER A 50 -6.36 9.96 4.09
N ARG A 51 -7.57 10.19 3.57
CA ARG A 51 -8.84 9.73 4.15
C ARG A 51 -9.12 8.25 3.90
N LEU A 52 -8.42 7.62 2.96
CA LEU A 52 -8.54 6.20 2.68
C LEU A 52 -7.47 5.37 3.35
N VAL A 53 -6.35 5.98 3.75
CA VAL A 53 -5.22 5.27 4.35
C VAL A 53 -5.41 5.19 5.86
N ASP A 54 -5.66 3.98 6.36
CA ASP A 54 -5.84 3.69 7.79
C ASP A 54 -4.50 3.64 8.53
N HIS A 55 -3.46 3.12 7.88
CA HIS A 55 -2.14 2.92 8.50
C HIS A 55 -1.00 3.43 7.61
N ARG A 56 -0.01 4.09 8.22
CA ARG A 56 1.14 4.67 7.51
C ARG A 56 2.44 4.19 8.17
N GLN A 57 3.25 3.48 7.40
CA GLN A 57 4.64 3.17 7.71
C GLN A 57 5.49 3.86 6.63
N ILE A 58 5.91 5.10 6.91
CA ILE A 58 6.67 5.93 5.97
C ILE A 58 7.93 6.37 6.70
N TYR A 59 9.02 5.65 6.49
CA TYR A 59 10.34 5.95 7.03
C TYR A 59 11.38 5.09 6.33
N TYR A 60 12.64 5.51 6.40
CA TYR A 60 13.72 4.69 5.85
C TYR A 60 13.86 3.36 6.62
N GLY A 61 13.77 2.23 5.93
CA GLY A 61 13.79 0.93 6.59
C GLY A 61 13.52 -0.25 5.67
N SER A 62 13.62 -1.48 6.19
CA SER A 62 13.26 -2.71 5.46
C SER A 62 11.74 -2.90 5.50
N LYS A 63 11.10 -3.22 4.37
CA LYS A 63 9.65 -3.46 4.35
C LYS A 63 9.30 -4.76 5.05
N GLY A 64 10.03 -5.84 4.76
CA GLY A 64 9.79 -7.14 5.36
C GLY A 64 10.16 -7.21 6.84
N ARG A 65 11.19 -6.48 7.29
CA ARG A 65 11.69 -6.58 8.68
C ARG A 65 11.20 -5.48 9.62
N GLN A 66 10.61 -4.41 9.11
CA GLN A 66 10.17 -3.27 9.94
C GLN A 66 8.74 -2.85 9.60
N HIS A 67 8.45 -2.54 8.34
CA HIS A 67 7.15 -1.96 7.98
C HIS A 67 6.01 -2.96 8.16
N PHE A 68 6.12 -4.17 7.59
CA PHE A 68 5.09 -5.20 7.69
C PHE A 68 4.88 -5.71 9.13
N PRO A 69 5.94 -5.96 9.93
CA PRO A 69 5.77 -6.24 11.36
C PRO A 69 5.01 -5.14 12.11
N ALA A 70 5.33 -3.87 11.86
CA ALA A 70 4.61 -2.75 12.48
C ALA A 70 3.14 -2.65 11.99
N LEU A 71 2.86 -2.98 10.71
CA LEU A 71 1.49 -3.07 10.21
C LEU A 71 0.73 -4.23 10.84
N GLN A 72 1.34 -5.40 10.98
CA GLN A 72 0.73 -6.54 11.67
C GLN A 72 0.42 -6.21 13.13
N GLU A 73 1.34 -5.56 13.85
CA GLU A 73 1.11 -5.13 15.23
C GLU A 73 -0.05 -4.11 15.32
N ALA A 74 -0.10 -3.13 14.42
CA ALA A 74 -1.11 -2.09 14.43
C ALA A 74 -2.52 -2.57 14.02
N THR A 75 -2.59 -3.55 13.11
CA THR A 75 -3.86 -4.03 12.53
C THR A 75 -4.37 -5.31 13.19
N GLY A 76 -3.47 -6.15 13.71
CA GLY A 76 -3.78 -7.50 14.16
C GLY A 76 -4.01 -8.52 13.05
N PHE A 77 -3.94 -8.14 11.77
CA PHE A 77 -4.13 -9.07 10.65
C PHE A 77 -2.96 -10.03 10.51
N ALA A 78 -3.24 -11.29 10.16
CA ALA A 78 -2.19 -12.23 9.80
C ALA A 78 -1.60 -11.84 8.43
N TYR A 79 -0.31 -12.11 8.19
CA TYR A 79 0.33 -11.83 6.91
C TYR A 79 -0.39 -12.45 5.70
N ARG A 80 -0.96 -13.63 5.86
CA ARG A 80 -1.78 -14.30 4.83
C ARG A 80 -3.07 -13.57 4.44
N GLU A 81 -3.46 -12.55 5.20
CA GLU A 81 -4.64 -11.70 4.94
C GLU A 81 -4.23 -10.36 4.31
N MET A 82 -2.94 -10.16 4.03
CA MET A 82 -2.41 -8.93 3.46
C MET A 82 -2.05 -9.09 1.98
N LEU A 83 -2.41 -8.08 1.19
CA LEU A 83 -1.98 -7.90 -0.19
C LEU A 83 -0.96 -6.75 -0.25
N PHE A 84 0.10 -6.91 -1.03
CA PHE A 84 1.15 -5.90 -1.15
C PHE A 84 1.47 -5.60 -2.61
N PHE A 85 1.34 -4.33 -3.00
CA PHE A 85 1.64 -3.83 -4.33
C PHE A 85 2.86 -2.92 -4.29
N ASP A 86 3.89 -3.21 -5.08
CA ASP A 86 5.14 -2.45 -5.11
C ASP A 86 5.77 -2.45 -6.50
N ASP A 87 6.35 -1.33 -6.93
CA ASP A 87 7.01 -1.22 -8.22
C ASP A 87 8.35 -1.98 -8.27
N CYS A 88 8.99 -2.21 -7.11
CA CYS A 88 10.29 -2.87 -7.00
C CYS A 88 11.39 -2.25 -7.89
N THR A 89 11.29 -0.94 -8.17
CA THR A 89 12.21 -0.24 -9.08
C THR A 89 13.63 -0.15 -8.52
N TYR A 90 13.77 -0.06 -7.19
CA TYR A 90 15.03 0.11 -6.48
C TYR A 90 15.31 -1.05 -5.52
N GLY A 91 15.25 -2.27 -6.06
CA GLY A 91 15.38 -3.54 -5.33
C GLY A 91 14.06 -4.30 -5.23
N ASP A 92 14.13 -5.57 -4.81
CA ASP A 92 12.96 -6.45 -4.79
C ASP A 92 12.27 -6.46 -3.42
N ASN A 93 11.53 -5.39 -3.14
CA ASN A 93 10.76 -5.27 -1.89
C ASN A 93 9.71 -6.39 -1.76
N CYS A 94 9.12 -6.84 -2.87
CA CYS A 94 8.16 -7.95 -2.88
C CYS A 94 8.83 -9.25 -2.43
N ALA A 95 10.02 -9.58 -2.95
CA ALA A 95 10.75 -10.76 -2.47
C ALA A 95 11.14 -10.64 -1.00
N GLU A 96 11.59 -9.46 -0.57
CA GLU A 96 11.95 -9.18 0.83
C GLU A 96 10.76 -9.41 1.78
N VAL A 97 9.57 -8.92 1.41
CA VAL A 97 8.33 -9.11 2.19
C VAL A 97 7.86 -10.56 2.13
N ALA A 98 7.89 -11.20 0.97
CA ALA A 98 7.49 -12.60 0.84
C ALA A 98 8.36 -13.56 1.70
N ASP A 99 9.66 -13.27 1.83
CA ASP A 99 10.60 -14.03 2.66
C ASP A 99 10.38 -13.77 4.15
N ALA A 100 10.34 -12.51 4.57
CA ALA A 100 10.27 -12.13 5.99
C ALA A 100 8.85 -12.21 6.59
N CYS A 101 7.82 -12.09 5.76
CA CYS A 101 6.41 -12.05 6.15
C CYS A 101 5.63 -13.13 5.38
N PRO A 102 5.84 -14.42 5.69
CA PRO A 102 5.29 -15.52 4.91
C PRO A 102 3.76 -15.47 4.91
N GLY A 103 3.19 -15.45 3.70
CA GLY A 103 1.75 -15.38 3.46
C GLY A 103 1.29 -14.07 2.81
N VAL A 104 2.06 -12.98 2.90
CA VAL A 104 1.72 -11.75 2.17
C VAL A 104 1.73 -12.04 0.67
N VAL A 105 0.61 -11.78 0.00
CA VAL A 105 0.53 -11.90 -1.47
C VAL A 105 1.13 -10.64 -2.08
N CYS A 106 2.30 -10.78 -2.70
CA CYS A 106 3.03 -9.67 -3.29
C CYS A 106 2.80 -9.59 -4.80
N VAL A 107 2.40 -8.42 -5.28
CA VAL A 107 2.18 -8.10 -6.70
C VAL A 107 3.16 -7.01 -7.12
N ARG A 108 4.04 -7.32 -8.07
CA ARG A 108 4.98 -6.35 -8.63
C ARG A 108 4.27 -5.45 -9.66
N THR A 109 4.42 -4.14 -9.53
CA THR A 109 3.77 -3.12 -10.36
C THR A 109 4.81 -2.16 -10.98
N PRO A 110 5.77 -2.64 -11.81
CA PRO A 110 6.91 -1.84 -12.27
C PRO A 110 6.51 -0.59 -13.06
N ASP A 111 5.36 -0.63 -13.73
CA ASP A 111 4.80 0.50 -14.51
C ASP A 111 3.65 1.21 -13.75
N GLY A 112 3.60 1.03 -12.43
CA GLY A 112 2.54 1.50 -11.55
C GLY A 112 1.35 0.54 -11.47
N LEU A 113 0.53 0.73 -10.43
CA LEU A 113 -0.65 -0.09 -10.20
C LEU A 113 -1.73 0.13 -11.27
N THR A 114 -2.26 -0.98 -11.78
CA THR A 114 -3.43 -1.03 -12.68
C THR A 114 -4.56 -1.83 -12.04
N GLU A 115 -5.79 -1.67 -12.53
CA GLU A 115 -6.92 -2.47 -12.07
C GLU A 115 -6.73 -3.96 -12.39
N GLU A 116 -6.16 -4.28 -13.55
CA GLU A 116 -5.84 -5.67 -13.92
C GLU A 116 -4.88 -6.31 -12.92
N LEU A 117 -3.84 -5.58 -12.47
CA LEU A 117 -2.91 -6.08 -11.45
C LEU A 117 -3.57 -6.19 -10.08
N PHE A 118 -4.55 -5.34 -9.78
CA PHE A 118 -5.30 -5.39 -8.52
C PHE A 118 -6.28 -6.58 -8.46
N ASP A 119 -6.79 -7.02 -9.61
CA ASP A 119 -7.74 -8.13 -9.71
C ASP A 119 -7.07 -9.52 -9.86
N LYS A 120 -5.73 -9.59 -9.84
CA LYS A 120 -4.96 -10.85 -9.85
C LYS A 120 -4.97 -11.54 -8.49
#